data_AF-A0A0N1NKN4-F1
#
_entry.id   AF-A0A0N1NKN4-F1
#
_cell.length_a   1.000
_cell.length_b   1.000
_cell.length_c   1.000
_cell.angle_alpha   90.00
_cell.angle_beta   90.00
_cell.angle_gamma   90.00
#
_symmetry.space_group_name_H-M   'P 1'
#
loop_
_entity.id
_entity.type
_entity.pdbx_description
1 polymer ?
#
loop_
_entity_poly.entity_id
_entity_poly.type
_entity_poly.pdbx_seq_one_letter_code
_entity_poly.pdbx_strand_id
1 'polypeptide(L)'
;MERHSDNRGDIRDFLARRRARLTPEQVGLPATGRRRVPGLRREEVTVLAGVSTEWYTRLEKGHISGVSEEVLDAVARTLQLDDDERTYLFDLAKAAQPSPAPRRRRKAVDVPPHVQWLLDSMTLSVAFVTNGRLDIVATNTLARALFEPIFDSPTVGVRGRPNFARYWFLDDDSHDFAADWDGAATMTAALLRAEAG
;
A
#
# COMPACT_ATOMS: atom_id res chain seq x y z
N MET A 1 14.42 3.62 -3.81
CA MET A 1 13.10 4.21 -4.15
C MET A 1 12.86 3.97 -5.65
N GLU A 2 12.74 2.71 -6.08
CA GLU A 2 12.85 2.29 -7.50
C GLU A 2 11.68 1.43 -8.04
N ARG A 3 10.69 1.07 -7.22
CA ARG A 3 9.62 0.11 -7.61
C ARG A 3 8.59 0.63 -8.61
N HIS A 4 8.56 1.93 -8.92
CA HIS A 4 7.54 2.51 -9.82
C HIS A 4 7.88 2.43 -11.31
N SER A 5 9.16 2.22 -11.66
CA SER A 5 9.58 2.18 -13.08
C SER A 5 9.26 0.83 -13.74
N ASP A 6 9.27 -0.25 -12.96
CA ASP A 6 9.06 -1.63 -13.42
C ASP A 6 7.60 -1.88 -13.83
N ASN A 7 6.66 -1.48 -12.96
CA ASN A 7 5.23 -1.74 -13.15
C ASN A 7 4.68 -1.19 -14.48
N ARG A 8 5.07 0.01 -14.90
CA ARG A 8 4.62 0.59 -16.18
C ARG A 8 5.11 -0.20 -17.40
N GLY A 9 6.35 -0.69 -17.35
CA GLY A 9 6.91 -1.54 -18.39
C GLY A 9 6.21 -2.89 -18.44
N ASP A 10 6.02 -3.50 -17.27
CA ASP A 10 5.37 -4.80 -17.11
C ASP A 10 3.95 -4.82 -17.68
N ILE A 11 3.11 -3.82 -17.34
CA ILE A 11 1.74 -3.71 -17.85
C ILE A 11 1.73 -3.59 -19.37
N ARG A 12 2.57 -2.70 -19.90
CA ARG A 12 2.66 -2.46 -21.34
C ARG A 12 3.02 -3.75 -22.06
N ASP A 13 4.07 -4.42 -21.60
CA ASP A 13 4.59 -5.61 -22.27
C ASP A 13 3.68 -6.82 -22.06
N PHE A 14 3.02 -6.92 -20.91
CA PHE A 14 1.97 -7.92 -20.65
C PHE A 14 0.83 -7.76 -21.65
N LEU A 15 0.19 -6.59 -21.71
CA LEU A 15 -0.97 -6.37 -22.59
C LEU A 15 -0.62 -6.49 -24.07
N ALA A 16 0.54 -5.98 -24.49
CA ALA A 16 1.01 -6.13 -25.86
C ALA A 16 1.21 -7.61 -26.25
N ARG A 17 1.79 -8.43 -25.35
CA ARG A 17 1.96 -9.87 -25.56
C ARG A 17 0.61 -10.59 -25.63
N ARG A 18 -0.33 -10.28 -24.72
CA ARG A 18 -1.67 -10.90 -24.70
C ARG A 18 -2.46 -10.58 -25.95
N ARG A 19 -2.47 -9.32 -26.39
CA ARG A 19 -3.15 -8.89 -27.62
C ARG A 19 -2.56 -9.58 -28.86
N ALA A 20 -1.26 -9.75 -28.93
CA ALA A 20 -0.58 -10.37 -30.08
C ALA A 20 -0.87 -11.88 -30.21
N ARG A 21 -1.25 -12.55 -29.12
CA ARG A 21 -1.59 -13.98 -29.10
C ARG A 21 -2.96 -14.30 -29.67
N LEU A 22 -3.91 -13.36 -29.61
CA LEU A 22 -5.28 -13.59 -30.05
C LEU A 22 -5.48 -13.22 -31.51
N THR A 23 -6.10 -14.11 -32.27
CA THR A 23 -6.56 -13.81 -33.64
C THR A 23 -8.00 -13.27 -33.62
N PRO A 24 -8.40 -12.52 -34.65
CA PRO A 24 -9.78 -12.04 -34.78
C PRO A 24 -10.80 -13.17 -34.71
N GLU A 25 -10.51 -14.30 -35.36
CA GLU A 25 -11.42 -15.43 -35.42
C GLU A 25 -11.68 -16.02 -34.03
N GLN A 26 -10.65 -16.05 -33.16
CA GLN A 26 -10.76 -16.54 -31.79
C GLN A 26 -11.68 -15.68 -30.90
N VAL A 27 -11.93 -14.44 -31.30
CA VAL A 27 -12.83 -13.50 -30.60
C VAL A 27 -14.09 -13.18 -31.43
N GLY A 28 -14.37 -13.97 -32.47
CA GLY A 28 -15.59 -13.85 -33.28
C GLY A 28 -15.58 -12.70 -34.30
N LEU A 29 -14.41 -12.12 -34.60
CA LEU A 29 -14.25 -11.08 -35.61
C LEU A 29 -13.79 -11.67 -36.95
N PRO A 30 -14.28 -11.15 -38.09
CA PRO A 30 -13.85 -11.61 -39.41
C PRO A 30 -12.41 -11.16 -39.72
N ALA A 31 -11.58 -12.09 -40.21
CA ALA A 31 -10.24 -11.76 -40.70
C ALA A 31 -10.31 -10.98 -42.02
N THR A 32 -10.32 -9.65 -41.92
CA THR A 32 -10.40 -8.75 -43.07
C THR A 32 -9.02 -8.15 -43.42
N GLY A 33 -8.59 -8.35 -44.67
CA GLY A 33 -7.51 -7.60 -45.34
C GLY A 33 -6.05 -7.93 -44.96
N ARG A 34 -5.10 -7.23 -45.61
CA ARG A 34 -3.66 -7.29 -45.30
C ARG A 34 -3.38 -6.67 -43.91
N ARG A 35 -2.92 -7.48 -42.95
CA ARG A 35 -2.62 -7.04 -41.57
C ARG A 35 -1.16 -6.62 -41.42
N ARG A 36 -0.93 -5.53 -40.66
CA ARG A 36 0.40 -5.03 -40.29
C ARG A 36 0.88 -5.50 -38.91
N VAL A 37 -0.02 -5.99 -38.07
CA VAL A 37 0.27 -6.36 -36.66
C VAL A 37 -0.16 -7.81 -36.45
N PRO A 38 0.68 -8.65 -35.80
CA PRO A 38 0.25 -9.98 -35.36
C PRO A 38 -0.81 -9.84 -34.27
N GLY A 39 -1.92 -10.55 -34.44
CA GLY A 39 -3.04 -10.61 -33.49
C GLY A 39 -4.09 -9.51 -33.62
N LEU A 40 -4.80 -9.25 -32.52
CA LEU A 40 -5.86 -8.24 -32.45
C LEU A 40 -5.31 -6.83 -32.55
N ARG A 41 -6.06 -5.92 -33.14
CA ARG A 41 -5.74 -4.49 -33.14
C ARG A 41 -6.33 -3.81 -31.91
N ARG A 42 -5.83 -2.62 -31.56
CA ARG A 42 -6.31 -1.88 -30.38
C ARG A 42 -7.80 -1.57 -30.49
N GLU A 43 -8.21 -1.15 -31.68
CA GLU A 43 -9.60 -0.86 -32.00
C GLU A 43 -10.50 -2.09 -31.83
N GLU A 44 -10.05 -3.27 -32.25
CA GLU A 44 -10.77 -4.53 -32.11
C GLU A 44 -10.99 -4.86 -30.63
N VAL A 45 -9.94 -4.72 -29.79
CA VAL A 45 -10.05 -4.91 -28.33
C VAL A 45 -11.00 -3.90 -27.71
N THR A 46 -10.95 -2.63 -28.13
CA THR A 46 -11.80 -1.58 -27.53
C THR A 46 -13.28 -1.79 -27.81
N VAL A 47 -13.61 -2.25 -29.03
CA VAL A 47 -14.99 -2.59 -29.42
C VAL A 47 -15.50 -3.78 -28.61
N LEU A 48 -14.68 -4.83 -28.47
CA LEU A 48 -15.07 -6.03 -27.72
C LEU A 48 -15.19 -5.79 -26.21
N ALA A 49 -14.28 -4.99 -25.64
CA ALA A 49 -14.29 -4.68 -24.22
C ALA A 49 -15.28 -3.57 -23.84
N GLY A 50 -15.85 -2.86 -24.82
CA GLY A 50 -16.75 -1.72 -24.55
C GLY A 50 -16.05 -0.55 -23.86
N VAL A 51 -14.75 -0.35 -24.14
CA VAL A 51 -13.93 0.72 -23.54
C VAL A 51 -13.50 1.72 -24.61
N SER A 52 -13.16 2.96 -24.23
CA SER A 52 -12.72 3.94 -25.23
C SER A 52 -11.30 3.64 -25.75
N THR A 53 -11.07 3.93 -27.04
CA THR A 53 -9.78 3.69 -27.71
C THR A 53 -8.63 4.49 -27.11
N GLU A 54 -8.88 5.74 -26.74
CA GLU A 54 -7.89 6.58 -26.05
C GLU A 54 -7.45 5.93 -24.74
N TRP A 55 -8.40 5.33 -24.04
CA TRP A 55 -8.18 4.73 -22.74
C TRP A 55 -7.36 3.43 -22.85
N TYR A 56 -7.74 2.52 -23.75
CA TYR A 56 -6.94 1.31 -24.00
C TYR A 56 -5.52 1.65 -24.50
N THR A 57 -5.37 2.71 -25.28
CA THR A 57 -4.06 3.21 -25.70
C THR A 57 -3.23 3.69 -24.50
N ARG A 58 -3.85 4.34 -23.51
CA ARG A 58 -3.20 4.76 -22.27
C ARG A 58 -2.78 3.54 -21.43
N LEU A 59 -3.65 2.53 -21.36
CA LEU A 59 -3.39 1.28 -20.66
C LEU A 59 -2.18 0.54 -21.26
N GLU A 60 -2.14 0.38 -22.59
CA GLU A 60 -0.97 -0.22 -23.28
C GLU A 60 0.30 0.63 -23.17
N LYS A 61 0.21 1.92 -22.83
CA LYS A 61 1.37 2.76 -22.52
C LYS A 61 1.82 2.63 -21.05
N GLY A 62 1.21 1.73 -20.29
CA GLY A 62 1.53 1.46 -18.88
C GLY A 62 0.80 2.36 -17.88
N HIS A 63 -0.16 3.18 -18.32
CA HIS A 63 -0.92 4.05 -17.43
C HIS A 63 -2.18 3.34 -16.90
N ILE A 64 -2.00 2.48 -15.89
CA ILE A 64 -3.07 1.72 -15.22
C ILE A 64 -3.53 2.35 -13.89
N SER A 65 -3.11 3.57 -13.58
CA SER A 65 -3.55 4.26 -12.36
C SER A 65 -4.97 4.82 -12.53
N GLY A 66 -5.87 4.58 -11.57
CA GLY A 66 -7.23 5.14 -11.57
C GLY A 66 -8.24 4.41 -12.47
N VAL A 67 -7.96 3.15 -12.79
CA VAL A 67 -8.80 2.29 -13.61
C VAL A 67 -9.84 1.63 -12.73
N SER A 68 -11.09 1.56 -13.19
CA SER A 68 -12.11 0.78 -12.48
C SER A 68 -11.88 -0.71 -12.67
N GLU A 69 -12.19 -1.47 -11.62
CA GLU A 69 -12.18 -2.94 -11.65
C GLU A 69 -13.03 -3.49 -12.81
N GLU A 70 -14.18 -2.86 -13.10
CA GLU A 70 -15.03 -3.20 -14.24
C GLU A 70 -14.32 -3.11 -15.60
N VAL A 71 -13.48 -2.08 -15.80
CA VAL A 71 -12.71 -1.90 -17.03
C VAL A 71 -11.60 -2.95 -17.14
N LEU A 72 -10.92 -3.26 -16.03
CA LEU A 72 -9.91 -4.34 -16.00
C LEU A 72 -10.56 -5.69 -16.33
N ASP A 73 -11.75 -5.95 -15.79
CA ASP A 73 -12.51 -7.16 -16.05
C ASP A 73 -12.98 -7.29 -17.50
N ALA A 74 -13.42 -6.18 -18.11
CA ALA A 74 -13.80 -6.18 -19.52
C ALA A 74 -12.60 -6.45 -20.43
N VAL A 75 -11.42 -5.90 -20.10
CA VAL A 75 -10.19 -6.14 -20.83
C VAL A 75 -9.69 -7.58 -20.62
N ALA A 76 -9.73 -8.09 -19.39
CA ALA A 76 -9.32 -9.46 -19.07
C ALA A 76 -10.16 -10.50 -19.82
N ARG A 77 -11.48 -10.31 -19.86
CA ARG A 77 -12.40 -11.17 -20.62
C ARG A 77 -12.16 -11.10 -22.13
N THR A 78 -12.00 -9.89 -22.67
CA THR A 78 -11.73 -9.69 -24.10
C THR A 78 -10.41 -10.31 -24.53
N LEU A 79 -9.39 -10.22 -23.68
CA LEU A 79 -8.08 -10.83 -23.92
C LEU A 79 -8.00 -12.31 -23.52
N GLN A 80 -9.13 -12.92 -23.13
CA GLN A 80 -9.23 -14.33 -22.73
C GLN A 80 -8.12 -14.73 -21.73
N LEU A 81 -7.86 -13.86 -20.75
CA LEU A 81 -6.87 -14.13 -19.71
C LEU A 81 -7.33 -15.29 -18.83
N ASP A 82 -6.41 -16.18 -18.47
CA ASP A 82 -6.64 -17.17 -17.43
C ASP A 82 -6.63 -16.54 -16.02
N ASP A 83 -6.90 -17.35 -15.00
CA ASP A 83 -7.03 -16.89 -13.62
C ASP A 83 -5.72 -16.29 -13.07
N ASP A 84 -4.58 -16.86 -13.45
CA ASP A 84 -3.25 -16.39 -13.03
C ASP A 84 -2.93 -15.04 -13.69
N GLU A 85 -3.19 -14.93 -14.99
CA GLU A 85 -2.99 -13.73 -15.79
C GLU A 85 -3.92 -12.59 -15.39
N ARG A 86 -5.16 -12.92 -15.05
CA ARG A 86 -6.11 -11.99 -14.45
C ARG A 86 -5.57 -11.48 -13.12
N THR A 87 -5.17 -12.37 -12.23
CA THR A 87 -4.61 -12.01 -10.92
C THR A 87 -3.42 -11.06 -11.07
N TYR A 88 -2.49 -11.40 -11.97
CA TYR A 88 -1.34 -10.57 -12.26
C TYR A 88 -1.72 -9.15 -12.76
N LEU A 89 -2.68 -9.05 -13.69
CA LEU A 89 -3.16 -7.74 -14.16
C LEU A 89 -3.73 -6.88 -13.02
N PHE A 90 -4.50 -7.50 -12.12
CA PHE A 90 -5.09 -6.83 -10.97
C PHE A 90 -4.04 -6.39 -9.94
N ASP A 91 -3.00 -7.19 -9.74
CA ASP A 91 -1.90 -6.83 -8.84
C ASP A 91 -1.06 -5.67 -9.40
N LEU A 92 -0.80 -5.65 -10.71
CA LEU A 92 -0.17 -4.52 -11.38
C LEU A 92 -1.01 -3.23 -11.24
N ALA A 93 -2.33 -3.35 -11.35
CA ALA A 93 -3.25 -2.22 -11.17
C ALA A 93 -3.24 -1.68 -9.73
N LYS A 94 -3.26 -2.57 -8.73
CA LYS A 94 -3.13 -2.20 -7.32
C LYS A 94 -1.80 -1.53 -7.04
N ALA A 95 -0.70 -2.06 -7.57
CA ALA A 95 0.63 -1.49 -7.40
C ALA A 95 0.82 -0.13 -8.08
N ALA A 96 -0.03 0.22 -9.06
CA ALA A 96 0.02 1.51 -9.76
C ALA A 96 -0.91 2.57 -9.14
N GLN A 97 -1.75 2.21 -8.17
CA GLN A 97 -2.56 3.17 -7.44
C GLN A 97 -1.63 4.19 -6.77
N PRO A 98 -1.90 5.50 -6.89
CA PRO A 98 -1.15 6.49 -6.15
C PRO A 98 -1.28 6.15 -4.66
N SER A 99 -0.15 5.99 -3.96
CA SER A 99 -0.17 5.95 -2.50
C SER A 99 -0.97 7.16 -2.02
N PRO A 100 -1.97 6.98 -1.14
CA PRO A 100 -2.77 8.10 -0.66
C PRO A 100 -1.82 9.21 -0.22
N ALA A 101 -2.05 10.42 -0.75
CA ALA A 101 -1.19 11.57 -0.50
C ALA A 101 -0.94 11.65 1.02
N PRO A 102 0.33 11.84 1.46
CA PRO A 102 0.66 11.76 2.87
C PRO A 102 -0.26 12.73 3.61
N ARG A 103 -1.17 12.17 4.44
CA ARG A 103 -2.13 12.95 5.21
C ARG A 103 -1.35 14.06 5.90
N ARG A 104 -1.73 15.31 5.62
CA ARG A 104 -1.09 16.51 6.16
C ARG A 104 -0.83 16.29 7.64
N ARG A 105 0.44 16.34 8.06
CA ARG A 105 0.88 16.05 9.43
C ARG A 105 -0.06 16.78 10.39
N ARG A 106 -0.92 16.04 11.11
CA ARG A 106 -1.71 16.64 12.20
C ARG A 106 -0.71 17.28 13.17
N LYS A 107 -0.96 18.54 13.54
CA LYS A 107 -0.15 19.23 14.55
C LYS A 107 -0.14 18.36 15.82
N ALA A 108 0.99 18.33 16.53
CA ALA A 108 1.03 17.68 17.84
C ALA A 108 -0.06 18.34 18.70
N VAL A 109 -1.03 17.56 19.14
CA VAL A 109 -2.07 18.00 20.07
C VAL A 109 -1.49 17.76 21.46
N ASP A 110 -1.46 18.80 22.28
CA ASP A 110 -1.08 18.67 23.68
C ASP A 110 -2.16 17.87 24.42
N VAL A 111 -1.73 17.01 25.34
CA VAL A 111 -2.64 16.16 26.09
C VAL A 111 -3.47 17.05 27.02
N PRO A 112 -4.81 17.02 26.94
CA PRO A 112 -5.65 17.80 27.84
C PRO A 112 -5.39 17.42 29.30
N PRO A 113 -5.40 18.37 30.26
CA PRO A 113 -5.10 18.08 31.67
C PRO A 113 -5.95 16.97 32.30
N HIS A 114 -7.22 16.85 31.91
CA HIS A 114 -8.12 15.81 32.43
C HIS A 114 -7.70 14.39 32.03
N VAL A 115 -7.03 14.23 30.88
CA VAL A 115 -6.47 12.93 30.47
C VAL A 115 -5.30 12.56 31.38
N GLN A 116 -4.43 13.52 31.70
CA GLN A 116 -3.33 13.29 32.63
C GLN A 116 -3.85 12.92 34.03
N TRP A 117 -4.86 13.63 34.54
CA TRP A 117 -5.49 13.29 35.83
C TRP A 117 -6.08 11.88 35.84
N LEU A 118 -6.71 11.45 34.74
CA LEU A 118 -7.20 10.08 34.62
C LEU A 118 -6.05 9.08 34.70
N LEU A 119 -4.96 9.28 33.96
CA LEU A 119 -3.78 8.42 34.02
C LEU A 119 -3.19 8.36 35.43
N ASP A 120 -3.04 9.51 36.09
CA ASP A 120 -2.49 9.62 37.44
C ASP A 120 -3.37 8.92 38.48
N SER A 121 -4.68 8.83 38.24
CA SER A 121 -5.61 8.08 39.11
C SER A 121 -5.46 6.56 39.02
N MET A 122 -4.86 6.04 37.95
CA MET A 122 -4.64 4.61 37.72
C MET A 122 -3.35 4.16 38.42
N THR A 123 -3.37 4.01 39.73
CA THR A 123 -2.15 3.74 40.53
C THR A 123 -1.74 2.27 40.59
N LEU A 124 -2.61 1.34 40.20
CA LEU A 124 -2.39 -0.11 40.22
C LEU A 124 -2.28 -0.74 38.83
N SER A 125 -2.20 0.07 37.78
CA SER A 125 -2.12 -0.42 36.40
C SER A 125 -1.24 0.48 35.56
N VAL A 126 -0.54 -0.11 34.59
CA VAL A 126 0.26 0.64 33.60
C VAL A 126 -0.69 1.33 32.63
N ALA A 127 -0.57 2.66 32.50
CA ALA A 127 -1.43 3.43 31.61
C ALA A 127 -0.65 4.51 30.86
N PHE A 128 -0.91 4.62 29.55
CA PHE A 128 -0.27 5.59 28.68
C PHE A 128 -1.17 5.96 27.50
N VAL A 129 -0.81 7.03 26.81
CA VAL A 129 -1.49 7.50 25.59
C VAL A 129 -0.47 7.61 24.48
N THR A 130 -0.82 7.12 23.29
CA THR A 130 -0.03 7.27 22.07
C THR A 130 -0.78 8.05 21.00
N ASN A 131 -0.06 8.72 20.12
CA ASN A 131 -0.63 9.22 18.86
C ASN A 131 -0.61 8.12 17.77
N GLY A 132 -1.18 8.39 16.59
CA GLY A 132 -1.18 7.42 15.47
C GLY A 132 0.21 7.04 14.94
N ARG A 133 1.27 7.77 15.32
CA ARG A 133 2.66 7.44 15.01
C ARG A 133 3.34 6.62 16.09
N LEU A 134 2.60 6.24 17.12
CA LEU A 134 3.10 5.53 18.30
C LEU A 134 4.09 6.36 19.13
N ASP A 135 4.06 7.69 19.04
CA ASP A 135 4.74 8.54 20.03
C ASP A 135 3.95 8.45 21.34
N ILE A 136 4.63 8.17 22.46
CA ILE A 136 4.04 8.21 23.80
C ILE A 136 3.89 9.69 24.18
N VAL A 137 2.65 10.13 24.40
CA VAL A 137 2.30 11.55 24.64
C VAL A 137 1.89 11.86 26.07
N ALA A 138 1.49 10.83 26.84
CA ALA A 138 1.26 10.92 28.28
C ALA A 138 1.37 9.53 28.91
N THR A 139 1.74 9.48 30.19
CA THR A 139 1.90 8.25 30.98
C THR A 139 1.52 8.51 32.43
N ASN A 140 1.16 7.46 33.15
CA ASN A 140 1.25 7.45 34.61
C ASN A 140 2.65 7.03 35.07
N THR A 141 2.92 7.11 36.38
CA THR A 141 4.21 6.77 36.98
C THR A 141 4.63 5.32 36.70
N LEU A 142 3.68 4.38 36.75
CA LEU A 142 3.97 2.96 36.49
C LEU A 142 4.37 2.70 35.04
N ALA A 143 3.70 3.33 34.07
CA ALA A 143 4.09 3.23 32.67
C ALA A 143 5.46 3.87 32.41
N ARG A 144 5.77 5.00 33.07
CA ARG A 144 7.09 5.61 32.97
C ARG A 144 8.20 4.68 33.48
N ALA A 145 7.95 3.97 34.59
CA ALA A 145 8.90 3.02 35.14
C ALA A 145 9.03 1.76 34.27
N LEU A 146 7.90 1.20 33.79
CA LEU A 146 7.93 -0.01 32.96
C LEU A 146 8.66 0.22 31.63
N PHE A 147 8.41 1.37 30.99
CA PHE A 147 8.96 1.68 29.68
C PHE A 147 10.24 2.52 29.74
N GLU A 148 10.92 2.58 30.90
CA GLU A 148 12.15 3.36 31.09
C GLU A 148 13.16 3.23 29.93
N PRO A 149 13.48 2.02 29.42
CA PRO A 149 14.39 1.88 28.27
C PRO A 149 13.94 2.63 27.01
N ILE A 150 12.63 2.75 26.78
CA ILE A 150 12.05 3.50 25.65
C ILE A 150 12.21 5.01 25.85
N PHE A 151 12.13 5.49 27.10
CA PHE A 151 12.30 6.89 27.45
C PHE A 151 13.76 7.35 27.37
N ASP A 152 14.69 6.45 27.68
CA ASP A 152 16.13 6.74 27.74
C ASP A 152 16.87 6.32 26.46
N SER A 153 16.17 5.65 25.54
CA SER A 153 16.64 5.28 24.22
C SER A 153 17.26 6.45 23.44
N PRO A 154 18.41 6.25 22.75
CA PRO A 154 18.98 7.25 21.83
C PRO A 154 18.00 7.70 20.74
N THR A 155 16.99 6.90 20.42
CA THR A 155 16.00 7.18 19.38
C THR A 155 15.10 8.38 19.71
N VAL A 156 15.06 8.82 20.98
CA VAL A 156 14.31 10.00 21.43
C VAL A 156 14.90 11.31 20.86
N GLY A 157 16.20 11.34 20.57
CA GLY A 157 16.95 12.55 20.20
C GLY A 157 16.51 13.27 18.92
N VAL A 158 15.76 12.61 18.01
CA VAL A 158 15.40 13.17 16.69
C VAL A 158 14.10 13.99 16.72
N ARG A 159 13.20 13.73 17.67
CA ARG A 159 11.89 14.42 17.77
C ARG A 159 11.46 14.76 19.21
N GLY A 160 12.29 14.42 20.20
CA GLY A 160 12.08 14.72 21.61
C GLY A 160 10.92 13.94 22.25
N ARG A 161 10.47 12.82 21.66
CA ARG A 161 9.40 11.99 22.23
C ARG A 161 9.75 10.50 22.14
N PRO A 162 9.50 9.73 23.22
CA PRO A 162 9.60 8.27 23.21
C PRO A 162 8.55 7.69 22.26
N ASN A 163 8.94 6.64 21.54
CA ASN A 163 8.12 6.07 20.48
C ASN A 163 8.39 4.58 20.34
N PHE A 164 7.33 3.77 20.43
CA PHE A 164 7.45 2.32 20.37
C PHE A 164 8.08 1.84 19.05
N ALA A 165 7.64 2.37 17.90
CA ALA A 165 8.19 1.94 16.62
C ALA A 165 9.68 2.29 16.45
N ARG A 166 10.10 3.46 16.93
CA ARG A 166 11.53 3.81 16.87
C ARG A 166 12.34 2.91 17.78
N TYR A 167 11.86 2.65 18.99
CA TYR A 167 12.52 1.74 19.90
C TYR A 167 12.67 0.34 19.28
N TRP A 168 11.57 -0.27 18.85
CA TRP A 168 11.61 -1.63 18.28
C TRP A 168 12.47 -1.79 17.03
N PHE A 169 12.56 -0.77 16.17
CA PHE A 169 13.21 -0.92 14.86
C PHE A 169 14.55 -0.20 14.72
N LEU A 170 14.89 0.72 15.63
CA LEU A 170 16.09 1.56 15.53
C LEU A 170 16.96 1.51 16.78
N ASP A 171 16.48 0.90 17.88
CA ASP A 171 17.27 0.71 19.08
C ASP A 171 17.74 -0.75 19.17
N ASP A 172 19.05 -0.93 19.23
CA ASP A 172 19.69 -2.25 19.28
C ASP A 172 19.33 -3.00 20.56
N ASP A 173 19.08 -2.29 21.68
CA ASP A 173 18.74 -2.87 22.98
C ASP A 173 17.26 -3.33 23.05
N SER A 174 16.47 -3.06 22.01
CA SER A 174 15.02 -3.36 22.03
C SER A 174 14.70 -4.85 22.06
N HIS A 175 15.59 -5.70 21.55
CA HIS A 175 15.41 -7.16 21.50
C HIS A 175 15.28 -7.80 22.89
N ASP A 176 15.91 -7.21 23.90
CA ASP A 176 15.90 -7.75 25.27
C ASP A 176 14.73 -7.21 26.11
N PHE A 177 13.95 -6.26 25.58
CA PHE A 177 12.90 -5.58 26.33
C PHE A 177 11.56 -6.35 26.37
N ALA A 178 11.22 -7.08 25.30
CA ALA A 178 9.99 -7.87 25.22
C ALA A 178 10.27 -9.37 25.21
N ALA A 179 9.51 -10.12 26.02
CA ALA A 179 9.56 -11.59 25.99
C ALA A 179 9.19 -12.18 24.61
N ASP A 180 8.31 -11.50 23.87
CA ASP A 180 7.97 -11.81 22.48
C ASP A 180 8.22 -10.56 21.62
N TRP A 181 9.50 -10.33 21.30
CA TRP A 181 9.91 -9.19 20.48
C TRP A 181 9.33 -9.26 19.06
N ASP A 182 9.35 -10.44 18.43
CA ASP A 182 8.82 -10.62 17.07
C ASP A 182 7.32 -10.29 16.99
N GLY A 183 6.55 -10.71 17.99
CA GLY A 183 5.15 -10.35 18.13
C GLY A 183 4.95 -8.84 18.31
N ALA A 184 5.74 -8.21 19.17
CA ALA A 184 5.67 -6.76 19.40
C ALA A 184 6.03 -5.95 18.14
N ALA A 185 7.07 -6.35 17.42
CA ALA A 185 7.50 -5.73 16.17
C ALA A 185 6.44 -5.92 15.07
N THR A 186 5.89 -7.13 14.93
CA THR A 186 4.84 -7.43 13.94
C THR A 186 3.58 -6.61 14.18
N MET A 187 3.11 -6.54 15.44
CA MET A 187 1.96 -5.73 15.82
C MET A 187 2.18 -4.24 15.54
N THR A 188 3.37 -3.74 15.89
CA THR A 188 3.77 -2.35 15.63
C THR A 188 3.75 -2.04 14.14
N ALA A 189 4.31 -2.92 13.30
CA ALA A 189 4.27 -2.75 11.85
C ALA A 189 2.84 -2.78 11.29
N ALA A 190 1.95 -3.62 11.84
CA ALA A 190 0.54 -3.65 11.47
C ALA A 190 -0.18 -2.33 11.81
N LEU A 191 0.03 -1.78 13.00
CA LEU A 191 -0.52 -0.48 13.42
C LEU A 191 -0.04 0.66 12.52
N LEU A 192 1.25 0.68 12.15
CA LEU A 192 1.79 1.69 11.24
C LEU A 192 1.18 1.59 9.84
N ARG A 193 0.95 0.37 9.31
CA ARG A 193 0.25 0.18 8.03
C ARG A 193 -1.18 0.67 8.10
N ALA A 194 -1.90 0.35 9.18
CA ALA A 194 -3.28 0.81 9.37
C ALA A 194 -3.39 2.34 9.44
N GLU A 195 -2.42 3.03 10.06
CA GLU A 195 -2.39 4.50 10.08
C GLU A 195 -2.01 5.11 8.72
N ALA A 196 -1.18 4.42 7.93
CA ALA A 196 -0.74 4.87 6.61
C ALA A 196 -1.84 4.78 5.54
N GLY A 197 -2.79 3.84 5.69
CA GLY A 197 -3.87 3.58 4.74
C GLY A 197 -3.51 2.54 3.69
#